data_AF-A0A0F8V1Y1-F1
#
_entry.id   AF-A0A0F8V1Y1-F1
#
_cell.length_a   1.000
_cell.length_b   1.000
_cell.length_c   1.000
_cell.angle_alpha   90.00
_cell.angle_beta   90.00
_cell.angle_gamma   90.00
#
_symmetry.space_group_name_H-M   'P 1'
#
loop_
_entity.id
_entity.type
_entity.pdbx_description
1 polymer ?
#
loop_
_entity_poly.entity_id
_entity_poly.type
_entity_poly.pdbx_seq_one_letter_code
_entity_poly.pdbx_strand_id
1 'polypeptide(L)'
;MDVYGRGLSLRLAIMFTCQIAFVLFGYNQGVFAGIIGNGDFLRVVDDPSSAVLGMIVGIYNLGCLTGTVVAFLTSENLGFRKSIWLAMALLTAGAIPQTCSFSRTQMLVSRYIGGIGTGIMTSTVPVYQSELCEARNRGMYVCSQPLAVGVGIVIAYWLDYGMSFAAGSIDWRLPIACQMILIVIVAILVLG
;
A
#
# COMPACT_ATOMS: atom_id res chain seq x y z
N MET A 1 -1.49 3.57 26.86
CA MET A 1 -2.80 2.92 26.98
C MET A 1 -2.80 1.82 25.95
N ASP A 2 -2.39 0.60 26.33
CA ASP A 2 -2.49 -0.58 25.47
C ASP A 2 -3.97 -0.95 25.38
N VAL A 3 -4.59 -0.78 24.22
CA VAL A 3 -6.03 -1.04 24.02
C VAL A 3 -6.30 -2.54 23.99
N TYR A 4 -5.30 -3.33 23.62
CA TYR A 4 -5.33 -4.79 23.73
C TYR A 4 -4.54 -5.27 24.96
N GLY A 5 -5.23 -5.92 25.90
CA GLY A 5 -4.59 -6.55 27.06
C GLY A 5 -3.50 -7.57 26.69
N ARG A 6 -2.68 -7.99 27.66
CA ARG A 6 -1.63 -9.00 27.45
C ARG A 6 -2.24 -10.37 27.10
N GLY A 7 -1.75 -11.02 26.03
CA GLY A 7 -2.10 -12.41 25.72
C GLY A 7 -2.46 -12.68 24.25
N LEU A 8 -3.35 -13.66 24.03
CA LEU A 8 -3.77 -14.15 22.70
C LEU A 8 -4.49 -13.07 21.87
N SER A 9 -5.30 -12.23 22.51
CA SER A 9 -6.08 -11.19 21.82
C SER A 9 -5.20 -10.13 21.13
N LEU A 10 -4.10 -9.71 21.76
CA LEU A 10 -3.13 -8.79 21.16
C LEU A 10 -2.40 -9.46 19.97
N ARG A 11 -2.02 -10.73 20.11
CA ARG A 11 -1.36 -11.48 19.02
C ARG A 11 -2.29 -11.63 17.81
N LEU A 12 -3.57 -11.90 18.02
CA LEU A 12 -4.57 -11.99 16.95
C LEU A 12 -4.81 -10.63 16.29
N ALA A 13 -4.92 -9.55 17.06
CA ALA A 13 -5.07 -8.19 16.53
C ALA A 13 -3.88 -7.81 15.63
N ILE A 14 -2.65 -8.13 16.06
CA ILE A 14 -1.45 -7.90 15.27
C ILE A 14 -1.45 -8.74 13.98
N MET A 15 -1.80 -10.03 14.05
CA MET A 15 -1.87 -10.89 12.87
C MET A 15 -2.89 -10.36 11.86
N PHE A 16 -4.05 -9.90 12.33
CA PHE A 16 -5.07 -9.28 11.48
C PHE A 16 -4.57 -7.98 10.83
N THR A 17 -3.86 -7.15 11.60
CA THR A 17 -3.22 -5.91 11.10
C THR A 17 -2.21 -6.21 9.99
N CYS A 18 -1.41 -7.26 10.16
CA CYS A 18 -0.46 -7.71 9.14
C CYS A 18 -1.17 -8.09 7.83
N GLN A 19 -2.32 -8.77 7.90
CA GLN A 19 -3.10 -9.10 6.72
C GLN A 19 -3.69 -7.86 6.05
N ILE A 20 -4.24 -6.90 6.80
CA ILE A 20 -4.77 -5.64 6.24
C ILE A 20 -3.66 -4.84 5.56
N ALA A 21 -2.45 -4.81 6.11
CA ALA A 21 -1.30 -4.17 5.47
C ALA A 21 -0.99 -4.79 4.08
N PHE A 22 -1.12 -6.11 3.95
CA PHE A 22 -0.97 -6.80 2.66
C PHE A 22 -2.17 -6.58 1.71
N VAL A 23 -3.39 -6.40 2.24
CA VAL A 23 -4.54 -5.93 1.44
C VAL A 23 -4.28 -4.53 0.89
N LEU A 24 -3.75 -3.61 1.70
CA LEU A 24 -3.35 -2.26 1.26
C LEU A 24 -2.28 -2.34 0.15
N PHE A 25 -1.29 -3.21 0.30
CA PHE A 25 -0.29 -3.44 -0.75
C PHE A 25 -0.93 -3.91 -2.07
N GLY A 26 -1.81 -4.91 -1.99
CA GLY A 26 -2.56 -5.40 -3.15
C GLY A 26 -3.41 -4.31 -3.79
N TYR A 27 -4.06 -3.47 -2.97
CA TYR A 27 -4.85 -2.35 -3.44
C TYR A 27 -4.01 -1.36 -4.26
N ASN A 28 -2.87 -0.94 -3.73
CA ASN A 28 -1.96 0.02 -4.39
C ASN A 28 -1.39 -0.51 -5.72
N GLN A 29 -1.19 -1.83 -5.81
CA GLN A 29 -0.78 -2.51 -7.05
C GLN A 29 -1.94 -2.59 -8.06
N GLY A 30 -3.15 -2.91 -7.61
CA GLY A 30 -4.32 -3.12 -8.46
C GLY A 30 -4.94 -1.83 -9.01
N VAL A 31 -4.99 -0.76 -8.22
CA VAL A 31 -5.76 0.45 -8.54
C VAL A 31 -5.31 1.16 -9.82
N PHE A 32 -4.05 0.98 -10.25
CA PHE A 32 -3.58 1.58 -11.50
C PHE A 32 -4.00 0.79 -12.73
N ALA A 33 -4.35 -0.49 -12.61
CA ALA A 33 -4.78 -1.28 -13.76
C ALA A 33 -6.07 -0.74 -14.38
N GLY A 34 -7.03 -0.28 -13.57
CA GLY A 34 -8.27 0.33 -14.07
C GLY A 34 -8.12 1.79 -14.49
N ILE A 35 -7.27 2.56 -13.81
CA ILE A 35 -7.09 4.00 -14.06
C ILE A 35 -6.36 4.30 -15.37
N ILE A 36 -5.42 3.43 -15.77
CA ILE A 36 -4.58 3.64 -16.96
C ILE A 36 -5.40 3.72 -18.26
N GLY A 37 -6.55 3.04 -18.32
CA GLY A 37 -7.45 3.07 -19.47
C GLY A 37 -8.36 4.30 -19.52
N ASN A 38 -8.32 5.18 -18.51
CA ASN A 38 -9.25 6.28 -18.39
C ASN A 38 -8.77 7.53 -19.17
N GLY A 39 -9.63 8.05 -20.05
CA GLY A 39 -9.34 9.23 -20.87
C GLY A 39 -9.08 10.50 -20.04
N ASP A 40 -9.73 10.68 -18.89
CA ASP A 40 -9.50 11.84 -18.03
C ASP A 40 -8.16 11.75 -17.28
N PHE A 41 -7.73 10.53 -16.93
CA PHE A 41 -6.38 10.31 -16.40
C PHE A 41 -5.33 10.61 -17.48
N LEU A 42 -5.50 10.10 -18.70
CA LEU A 42 -4.58 10.33 -19.82
C LEU A 42 -4.41 11.81 -20.16
N ARG A 43 -5.47 12.62 -20.04
CA ARG A 43 -5.38 14.08 -20.18
C ARG A 43 -4.49 14.74 -19.12
N VAL A 44 -4.56 14.29 -17.87
CA VAL A 44 -3.75 14.82 -16.77
C VAL A 44 -2.27 14.46 -16.92
N VAL A 45 -1.99 13.30 -17.50
CA VAL A 45 -0.63 12.85 -17.80
C VAL A 45 -0.15 13.25 -19.20
N ASP A 46 -0.87 14.14 -19.89
CA ASP A 46 -0.50 14.72 -21.21
C ASP A 46 -0.31 13.64 -22.30
N ASP A 47 -1.33 12.80 -22.48
CA ASP A 47 -1.42 11.71 -23.49
C ASP A 47 -0.09 10.96 -23.72
N PRO A 48 0.40 10.24 -22.68
CA PRO A 48 1.72 9.65 -22.71
C PRO A 48 1.78 8.44 -23.66
N SER A 49 2.90 8.31 -24.36
CA SER A 49 3.21 7.06 -25.07
C SER A 49 3.18 5.85 -24.12
N SER A 50 2.95 4.65 -24.66
CA SER A 50 2.92 3.41 -23.87
C SER A 50 4.17 3.18 -23.01
N ALA A 51 5.33 3.68 -23.45
CA ALA A 51 6.56 3.63 -22.68
C ALA A 51 6.52 4.50 -21.42
N VAL A 52 5.97 5.71 -21.51
CA VAL A 52 5.83 6.63 -20.38
C VAL A 52 4.76 6.14 -19.40
N LEU A 53 3.68 5.55 -19.90
CA LEU A 53 2.66 4.90 -19.07
C LEU A 53 3.24 3.72 -18.27
N GLY A 54 4.05 2.89 -18.93
CA GLY A 54 4.82 1.83 -18.28
C GLY A 54 5.78 2.37 -17.22
N MET A 55 6.41 3.53 -17.46
CA MET A 55 7.24 4.21 -16.46
C MET A 55 6.42 4.71 -15.26
N ILE A 56 5.22 5.24 -15.47
CA ILE A 56 4.33 5.70 -14.38
C ILE A 56 3.94 4.53 -13.45
N VAL A 57 3.68 3.35 -14.02
CA VAL A 57 3.40 2.15 -13.22
C VAL A 57 4.68 1.60 -12.59
N GLY A 58 5.75 1.53 -13.36
CA GLY A 58 7.03 0.93 -12.96
C GLY A 58 7.77 1.71 -11.87
N ILE A 59 7.63 3.04 -11.80
CA ILE A 59 8.31 3.86 -10.81
C ILE A 59 7.91 3.51 -9.38
N TYR A 60 6.68 3.00 -9.19
CA TYR A 60 6.24 2.47 -7.90
C TYR A 60 7.10 1.28 -7.46
N ASN A 61 7.40 0.34 -8.36
CA ASN A 61 8.25 -0.82 -8.07
C ASN A 61 9.70 -0.40 -7.80
N LEU A 62 10.20 0.63 -8.50
CA LEU A 62 11.50 1.23 -8.17
C LEU A 62 11.49 1.84 -6.76
N GLY A 63 10.42 2.55 -6.39
CA GLY A 63 10.20 3.03 -5.04
C GLY A 63 10.22 1.88 -4.02
N CYS A 64 9.48 0.80 -4.28
CA CYS A 64 9.46 -0.40 -3.43
C CYS A 64 10.85 -1.00 -3.25
N LEU A 65 11.64 -1.13 -4.34
CA LEU A 65 13.02 -1.61 -4.28
C LEU A 65 13.86 -0.75 -3.33
N THR A 66 13.81 0.58 -3.50
CA THR A 66 14.56 1.49 -2.63
C THR A 66 14.08 1.42 -1.17
N GLY A 67 12.78 1.31 -0.94
CA GLY A 67 12.19 1.11 0.39
C GLY A 67 12.65 -0.17 1.06
N THR A 68 12.74 -1.27 0.32
CA THR A 68 13.28 -2.55 0.83
C THR A 68 14.75 -2.43 1.22
N VAL A 69 15.59 -1.76 0.42
CA VAL A 69 17.00 -1.51 0.78
C VAL A 69 17.11 -0.67 2.05
N VAL A 70 16.31 0.40 2.16
CA VAL A 70 16.27 1.24 3.37
C VAL A 70 15.82 0.42 4.58
N ALA A 71 14.78 -0.40 4.44
CA ALA A 71 14.30 -1.26 5.51
C ALA A 71 15.36 -2.28 5.94
N PHE A 72 16.10 -2.86 5.00
CA PHE A 72 17.18 -3.79 5.29
C PHE A 72 18.26 -3.12 6.17
N LEU A 73 18.74 -1.93 5.77
CA LEU A 73 19.75 -1.18 6.52
C LEU A 73 19.26 -0.69 7.89
N THR A 74 17.97 -0.43 8.02
CA THR A 74 17.38 0.20 9.21
C THR A 74 16.75 -0.83 10.16
N SER A 75 16.65 -2.10 9.74
CA SER A 75 15.94 -3.17 10.44
C SER A 75 16.43 -3.42 11.86
N GLU A 76 17.74 -3.36 12.10
CA GLU A 76 18.35 -3.65 13.40
C GLU A 76 18.09 -2.53 14.45
N ASN A 77 17.93 -1.28 13.99
CA ASN A 77 17.94 -0.11 14.88
C ASN A 77 16.54 0.49 15.16
N LEU A 78 15.61 0.45 14.19
CA LEU A 78 14.32 1.13 14.34
C LEU A 78 13.30 0.32 15.16
N GLY A 79 13.43 -1.00 15.16
CA GLY A 79 12.44 -1.90 15.74
C GLY A 79 11.10 -1.88 14.98
N PHE A 80 10.27 -2.88 15.26
CA PHE A 80 9.16 -3.24 14.40
C PHE A 80 8.07 -2.16 14.27
N ARG A 81 7.60 -1.64 15.41
CA ARG A 81 6.51 -0.67 15.45
C ARG A 81 6.88 0.66 14.79
N LYS A 82 8.12 1.11 14.94
CA LYS A 82 8.59 2.39 14.35
C LYS A 82 8.75 2.27 12.84
N SER A 83 9.21 1.11 12.35
CA SER A 83 9.32 0.85 10.91
C SER A 83 7.96 0.88 10.21
N ILE A 84 6.91 0.29 10.81
CA ILE A 84 5.55 0.40 10.24
C ILE A 84 5.04 1.85 10.29
N TRP A 85 5.32 2.58 11.37
CA TRP A 85 4.95 4.00 11.47
C TRP A 85 5.58 4.85 10.38
N LEU A 86 6.87 4.65 10.11
CA LEU A 86 7.59 5.29 9.02
C LEU A 86 6.97 4.93 7.67
N ALA A 87 6.64 3.65 7.46
CA ALA A 87 5.99 3.19 6.24
C ALA A 87 4.61 3.86 6.02
N MET A 88 3.78 3.94 7.07
CA MET A 88 2.47 4.59 7.00
C MET A 88 2.59 6.10 6.74
N ALA A 89 3.58 6.76 7.34
CA ALA A 89 3.84 8.18 7.10
C ALA A 89 4.23 8.43 5.62
N LEU A 90 5.10 7.59 5.06
CA LEU A 90 5.51 7.69 3.65
C LEU A 90 4.37 7.34 2.68
N LEU A 91 3.58 6.32 2.99
CA LEU A 91 2.38 5.97 2.23
C LEU A 91 1.37 7.13 2.21
N THR A 92 1.14 7.78 3.36
CA THR A 92 0.27 8.95 3.44
C THR A 92 0.84 10.14 2.64
N ALA A 93 2.15 10.39 2.77
CA ALA A 93 2.84 11.44 2.04
C ALA A 93 2.85 11.20 0.52
N GLY A 94 2.78 9.96 0.06
CA GLY A 94 2.57 9.62 -1.35
C GLY A 94 1.10 9.75 -1.77
N ALA A 95 0.16 9.26 -0.95
CA ALA A 95 -1.26 9.19 -1.30
C ALA A 95 -1.91 10.55 -1.50
N ILE A 96 -1.63 11.53 -0.62
CA ILE A 96 -2.21 12.89 -0.69
C ILE A 96 -1.88 13.58 -2.02
N PRO A 97 -0.60 13.80 -2.39
CA PRO A 97 -0.27 14.45 -3.66
C PRO A 97 -0.67 13.62 -4.87
N GLN A 98 -0.81 12.30 -4.73
CA GLN A 98 -1.29 11.43 -5.82
C GLN A 98 -2.77 11.65 -6.12
N THR A 99 -3.62 11.79 -5.09
CA THR A 99 -5.05 12.11 -5.27
C THR A 99 -5.29 13.50 -5.85
N CYS A 100 -4.46 14.48 -5.47
CA CYS A 100 -4.57 15.86 -5.93
C CYS A 100 -3.61 16.16 -7.10
N SER A 101 -3.22 15.16 -7.88
CA SER A 101 -2.27 15.38 -8.96
C SER A 101 -2.89 16.15 -10.13
N PHE A 102 -2.16 17.16 -10.61
CA PHE A 102 -2.51 17.93 -11.81
C PHE A 102 -1.44 17.83 -12.90
N SER A 103 -0.36 17.08 -12.65
CA SER A 103 0.77 16.95 -13.57
C SER A 103 1.36 15.53 -13.53
N ARG A 104 1.88 15.08 -14.67
CA ARG A 104 2.65 13.85 -14.81
C ARG A 104 3.78 13.75 -13.77
N THR A 105 4.53 14.82 -13.55
CA THR A 105 5.67 14.83 -12.63
C THR A 105 5.23 14.62 -11.18
N GLN A 106 4.13 15.25 -10.77
CA GLN A 106 3.57 15.08 -9.44
C GLN A 106 3.12 13.64 -9.21
N MET A 107 2.49 13.00 -10.21
CA MET A 107 2.09 11.60 -10.18
C MET A 107 3.30 10.65 -10.05
N LEU A 108 4.38 10.92 -10.79
CA LEU A 108 5.61 10.12 -10.72
C LEU A 108 6.26 10.19 -9.33
N VAL A 109 6.44 11.41 -8.80
CA VAL A 109 7.07 11.63 -7.50
C VAL A 109 6.21 11.04 -6.37
N SER A 110 4.89 11.25 -6.40
CA SER A 110 3.99 10.71 -5.39
C SER A 110 4.00 9.18 -5.35
N ARG A 111 4.01 8.53 -6.53
CA ARG A 111 4.12 7.06 -6.63
C ARG A 111 5.47 6.54 -6.15
N TYR A 112 6.56 7.25 -6.42
CA TYR A 112 7.88 6.87 -5.93
C TYR A 112 7.93 6.90 -4.38
N ILE A 113 7.43 7.98 -3.77
CA ILE A 113 7.37 8.12 -2.30
C ILE A 113 6.46 7.05 -1.67
N GLY A 114 5.27 6.84 -2.23
CA GLY A 114 4.36 5.78 -1.78
C GLY A 114 4.95 4.37 -1.96
N GLY A 115 5.75 4.17 -3.02
CA GLY A 115 6.52 2.96 -3.26
C GLY A 115 7.55 2.71 -2.17
N ILE A 116 8.31 3.72 -1.74
CA ILE A 116 9.28 3.58 -0.63
C ILE A 116 8.56 3.12 0.65
N GLY A 117 7.45 3.76 1.00
CA GLY A 117 6.65 3.38 2.17
C GLY A 117 6.15 1.92 2.07
N THR A 118 5.68 1.53 0.89
CA THR A 118 5.26 0.15 0.62
C THR A 118 6.42 -0.83 0.80
N GLY A 119 7.59 -0.56 0.22
CA GLY A 119 8.75 -1.45 0.30
C GLY A 119 9.22 -1.70 1.74
N ILE A 120 9.17 -0.66 2.58
CA ILE A 120 9.46 -0.79 4.01
C ILE A 120 8.42 -1.69 4.68
N MET A 121 7.13 -1.46 4.41
CA MET A 121 6.04 -2.26 4.95
C MET A 121 6.14 -3.74 4.54
N THR A 122 6.33 -4.06 3.26
CA THR A 122 6.36 -5.43 2.75
C THR A 122 7.55 -6.22 3.24
N SER A 123 8.67 -5.56 3.54
CA SER A 123 9.88 -6.19 4.08
C SER A 123 9.76 -6.41 5.59
N THR A 124 9.06 -5.51 6.28
CA THR A 124 8.93 -5.54 7.74
C THR A 124 7.83 -6.53 8.14
N VAL A 125 6.58 -6.36 7.66
CA VAL A 125 5.36 -7.07 8.13
C VAL A 125 5.51 -8.61 8.22
N PRO A 126 6.05 -9.33 7.22
CA PRO A 126 6.23 -10.78 7.31
C PRO A 126 7.18 -11.22 8.42
N VAL A 127 8.24 -10.45 8.65
CA VAL A 127 9.20 -10.72 9.72
C VAL A 127 8.48 -10.65 11.06
N TYR A 128 7.64 -9.64 11.31
CA TYR A 128 6.83 -9.57 12.54
C TYR A 128 6.02 -10.82 12.74
N GLN A 129 5.33 -11.21 11.67
CA GLN A 129 4.30 -12.20 11.75
C GLN A 129 4.97 -13.53 12.07
N SER A 130 6.15 -13.78 11.48
CA SER A 130 6.96 -14.95 11.78
C SER A 130 7.50 -14.96 13.22
N GLU A 131 7.87 -13.81 13.79
CA GLU A 131 8.37 -13.71 15.18
C GLU A 131 7.27 -13.95 16.22
N LEU A 132 6.04 -13.49 15.94
CA LEU A 132 4.91 -13.59 16.86
C LEU A 132 4.14 -14.92 16.75
N CYS A 133 4.22 -15.59 15.61
CA CYS A 133 3.53 -16.85 15.39
C CYS A 133 4.29 -18.03 16.02
N GLU A 134 3.53 -19.00 16.53
CA GLU A 134 4.07 -20.28 16.98
C GLU A 134 4.72 -21.04 15.82
N ALA A 135 5.88 -21.67 16.07
CA ALA A 135 6.70 -22.33 15.06
C ALA A 135 5.92 -23.30 14.15
N ARG A 136 4.91 -23.99 14.70
CA ARG A 136 4.07 -24.93 13.97
C ARG A 136 3.21 -24.28 12.87
N ASN A 137 2.76 -23.03 13.08
CA ASN A 137 1.79 -22.38 12.20
C ASN A 137 2.38 -21.23 11.38
N ARG A 138 3.66 -20.88 11.58
CA ARG A 138 4.34 -19.77 10.88
C ARG A 138 4.16 -19.82 9.36
N GLY A 139 4.34 -21.00 8.76
CA GLY A 139 4.19 -21.19 7.32
C GLY A 139 2.79 -20.83 6.81
N MET A 140 1.74 -21.24 7.53
CA MET A 140 0.35 -20.94 7.14
C MET A 140 0.07 -19.44 7.12
N TYR A 141 0.55 -18.73 8.14
CA TYR A 141 0.37 -17.29 8.28
C TYR A 141 1.14 -16.45 7.25
N VAL A 142 2.34 -16.90 6.86
CA VAL A 142 3.10 -16.26 5.78
C VAL A 142 2.46 -16.56 4.42
N CYS A 143 2.02 -17.80 4.20
CA CYS A 143 1.31 -18.18 2.97
C CYS A 143 -0.06 -17.52 2.81
N SER A 144 -0.67 -16.97 3.87
CA SER A 144 -1.90 -16.20 3.75
C SER A 144 -1.70 -14.77 3.24
N GLN A 145 -0.47 -14.23 3.29
CA GLN A 145 -0.18 -12.87 2.87
C GLN A 145 -0.40 -12.65 1.36
N PRO A 146 0.05 -13.53 0.45
CA PRO A 146 -0.28 -13.40 -0.98
C PRO A 146 -1.78 -13.48 -1.26
N LEU A 147 -2.53 -14.27 -0.48
CA LEU A 147 -3.99 -14.30 -0.58
C LEU A 147 -4.60 -12.94 -0.22
N ALA A 148 -4.12 -12.31 0.84
CA ALA A 148 -4.53 -10.95 1.23
C ALA A 148 -4.20 -9.91 0.15
N VAL A 149 -3.05 -10.04 -0.53
CA VAL A 149 -2.71 -9.20 -1.70
C VAL A 149 -3.74 -9.40 -2.82
N GLY A 150 -4.08 -10.65 -3.14
CA GLY A 150 -5.10 -10.97 -4.14
C GLY A 150 -6.46 -10.34 -3.82
N VAL A 151 -6.89 -10.41 -2.56
CA VAL A 151 -8.11 -9.75 -2.08
C VAL A 151 -8.04 -8.24 -2.29
N GLY A 152 -6.91 -7.60 -1.97
CA GLY A 152 -6.70 -6.17 -2.20
C GLY A 152 -6.80 -5.77 -3.66
N ILE A 153 -6.21 -6.55 -4.56
CA ILE A 153 -6.28 -6.34 -6.02
C ILE A 153 -7.72 -6.44 -6.51
N VAL A 154 -8.46 -7.46 -6.07
CA VAL A 154 -9.87 -7.67 -6.45
C VAL A 154 -10.73 -6.49 -6.00
N ILE A 155 -10.54 -5.99 -4.76
CA ILE A 155 -11.26 -4.81 -4.26
C ILE A 155 -10.94 -3.57 -5.11
N ALA A 156 -9.68 -3.37 -5.48
CA ALA A 156 -9.28 -2.27 -6.36
C ALA A 156 -9.98 -2.36 -7.72
N TYR A 157 -9.97 -3.53 -8.35
CA TYR A 157 -10.59 -3.73 -9.67
C TYR A 157 -12.11 -3.50 -9.64
N TRP A 158 -12.79 -3.95 -8.58
CA TRP A 158 -14.22 -3.68 -8.43
C TRP A 158 -14.53 -2.21 -8.21
N LEU A 159 -13.68 -1.49 -7.47
CA LEU A 159 -13.83 -0.04 -7.29
C LEU A 159 -13.56 0.72 -8.59
N ASP A 160 -12.51 0.37 -9.32
CA ASP A 160 -12.20 0.97 -10.62
C ASP A 160 -13.33 0.70 -11.62
N TYR A 161 -13.86 -0.53 -11.65
CA TYR A 161 -15.00 -0.88 -12.48
C TYR A 161 -16.26 -0.08 -12.08
N GLY A 162 -16.56 0.03 -10.79
CA GLY A 162 -17.68 0.84 -10.31
C GLY A 162 -17.54 2.32 -10.67
N MET A 163 -16.32 2.85 -10.64
CA MET A 163 -16.02 4.23 -11.01
C MET A 163 -15.92 4.46 -12.52
N SER A 164 -15.78 3.40 -13.33
CA SER A 164 -15.80 3.51 -14.79
C SER A 164 -17.14 4.01 -15.35
N PHE A 165 -18.23 3.91 -14.57
CA PHE A 165 -19.54 4.46 -14.92
C PHE A 165 -19.72 5.93 -14.50
N ALA A 166 -18.82 6.45 -13.66
CA ALA A 166 -18.83 7.84 -13.23
C ALA A 166 -18.16 8.72 -14.30
N ALA A 167 -18.70 9.92 -14.53
CA ALA A 167 -18.15 10.86 -15.50
C ALA A 167 -17.27 11.93 -14.83
N GLY A 168 -16.16 12.28 -15.48
CA GLY A 168 -15.23 13.32 -15.05
C GLY A 168 -14.22 12.82 -14.02
N SER A 169 -13.27 13.69 -13.67
CA SER A 169 -12.06 13.42 -12.84
C SER A 169 -12.22 12.67 -11.50
N ILE A 170 -13.44 12.40 -11.05
CA ILE A 170 -13.74 11.61 -9.86
C ILE A 170 -13.41 10.14 -10.10
N ASP A 171 -13.61 9.67 -11.33
CA ASP A 171 -13.37 8.31 -11.81
C ASP A 171 -12.00 7.73 -11.45
N TRP A 172 -10.91 8.49 -11.59
CA TRP A 172 -9.57 8.04 -11.22
C TRP A 172 -9.10 8.58 -9.86
N ARG A 173 -9.62 9.71 -9.39
CA ARG A 173 -9.22 10.29 -8.10
C ARG A 173 -9.78 9.54 -6.90
N LEU A 174 -11.02 9.07 -7.00
CA LEU A 174 -11.71 8.44 -5.89
C LEU A 174 -11.13 7.06 -5.54
N PRO A 175 -10.82 6.15 -6.49
CA PRO A 175 -10.11 4.93 -6.17
C PRO A 175 -8.75 5.20 -5.50
N ILE A 176 -7.99 6.18 -5.99
CA ILE A 176 -6.73 6.57 -5.32
C ILE A 176 -7.00 7.11 -3.91
N ALA A 177 -8.09 7.86 -3.68
CA ALA A 177 -8.43 8.38 -2.36
C ALA A 177 -8.86 7.29 -1.38
N CYS A 178 -9.51 6.23 -1.85
CA CYS A 178 -9.90 5.08 -1.01
C CYS A 178 -8.70 4.39 -0.37
N GLN A 179 -7.51 4.45 -0.98
CA GLN A 179 -6.28 3.90 -0.37
C GLN A 179 -5.96 4.57 0.98
N MET A 180 -6.34 5.84 1.19
CA MET A 180 -6.11 6.55 2.45
C MET A 180 -6.91 5.96 3.60
N ILE A 181 -8.11 5.44 3.34
CA ILE A 181 -8.94 4.78 4.35
C ILE A 181 -8.21 3.54 4.88
N LEU A 182 -7.65 2.75 3.98
CA LEU A 182 -6.87 1.55 4.33
C LEU A 182 -5.61 1.92 5.12
N ILE A 183 -4.92 3.00 4.74
CA ILE A 183 -3.74 3.51 5.49
C ILE A 183 -4.13 3.89 6.92
N VAL A 184 -5.24 4.62 7.10
CA VAL A 184 -5.72 5.04 8.43
C VAL A 184 -6.10 3.83 9.29
N ILE A 185 -6.77 2.82 8.71
CA ILE A 185 -7.12 1.59 9.43
C ILE A 185 -5.85 0.90 9.94
N VAL A 186 -4.82 0.74 9.09
CA VAL A 186 -3.55 0.14 9.50
C VAL A 186 -2.84 0.98 10.57
N ALA A 187 -2.82 2.30 10.42
CA ALA A 187 -2.19 3.20 11.39
C ALA A 187 -2.85 3.13 12.78
N ILE A 188 -4.20 3.07 12.85
CA ILE A 188 -4.94 2.93 14.10
C ILE A 188 -4.68 1.57 14.74
N LEU A 189 -4.68 0.50 13.94
CA LEU A 189 -4.44 -0.86 14.44
C LEU A 189 -3.01 -1.06 14.96
N VAL A 190 -2.04 -0.30 14.45
CA VAL A 190 -0.65 -0.31 14.93
C VAL A 190 -0.49 0.46 16.25
N LEU A 191 -1.39 1.40 16.56
CA LEU A 191 -1.42 2.17 17.82
C LEU A 191 -2.07 1.41 18.99
N GLY A 192 -2.99 0.49 18.70
CA GLY A 192 -3.79 -0.23 19.69
C GLY A 192 -3.04 -1.26 20.53
#